data_AF-A0A2G4HAZ4-F1
#
_entry.id   AF-A0A2G4HAZ4-F1
#
_cell.length_a   1.000
_cell.length_b   1.000
_cell.length_c   1.000
_cell.angle_alpha   90.00
_cell.angle_beta   90.00
_cell.angle_gamma   90.00
#
_symmetry.space_group_name_H-M   'P 1'
#
loop_
_entity.id
_entity.type
_entity.pdbx_description
1 polymer ?
#
loop_
_entity_poly.entity_id
_entity_poly.type
_entity_poly.pdbx_seq_one_letter_code
_entity_poly.pdbx_strand_id
1 'polypeptide(L)' 'MIAPSILSADFANLERDLRMINASDAAWIHVDIMDGVFVPNLSFGLPVTEAIKRHAKKPLDVHL' A
#
# COMPACT_ATOMS: atom_id res chain seq x y z
N MET A 1 16.69 1.65 4.70
CA MET A 1 15.32 1.15 4.93
C MET A 1 14.58 1.22 3.60
N ILE A 2 13.81 0.19 3.21
CA ILE A 2 13.07 0.14 1.94
C ILE A 2 11.58 -0.06 2.25
N ALA A 3 10.72 0.72 1.60
CA ALA A 3 9.26 0.65 1.73
C ALA A 3 8.62 0.71 0.34
N PRO A 4 8.34 -0.44 -0.31
CA PRO A 4 7.70 -0.46 -1.62
C PRO A 4 6.31 0.16 -1.55
N SER A 5 5.99 1.05 -2.49
CA SER A 5 4.66 1.66 -2.59
C SER A 5 3.67 0.72 -3.27
N ILE A 6 2.50 0.55 -2.65
CA ILE A 6 1.41 -0.24 -3.23
C ILE A 6 0.66 0.52 -4.32
N LEU A 7 0.94 1.81 -4.51
CA LEU A 7 0.41 2.57 -5.64
C LEU A 7 0.85 2.00 -6.99
N SER A 8 2.02 1.34 -7.04
CA SER A 8 2.56 0.69 -8.23
C SER A 8 2.18 -0.79 -8.35
N ALA A 9 1.33 -1.31 -7.46
CA ALA A 9 0.93 -2.71 -7.45
C ALA A 9 -0.20 -2.99 -8.45
N ASP A 10 -0.46 -4.28 -8.67
CA ASP A 10 -1.62 -4.75 -9.41
C ASP A 10 -2.87 -4.68 -8.53
N PHE A 11 -3.69 -3.64 -8.72
CA PHE A 11 -4.93 -3.44 -7.97
C PHE A 11 -5.96 -4.56 -8.19
N ALA A 12 -5.90 -5.29 -9.30
CA ALA A 12 -6.78 -6.43 -9.51
C ALA A 12 -6.39 -7.62 -8.60
N ASN A 13 -5.16 -7.63 -8.07
CA ASN A 13 -4.67 -8.67 -7.17
C ASN A 13 -3.61 -8.16 -6.17
N LEU A 14 -4.02 -7.26 -5.27
CA LEU A 14 -3.13 -6.70 -4.24
C LEU A 14 -2.53 -7.77 -3.33
N GLU A 15 -3.25 -8.87 -3.06
CA GLU A 15 -2.75 -9.94 -2.19
C GLU A 15 -1.47 -10.60 -2.73
N ARG A 16 -1.36 -10.77 -4.05
CA ARG A 16 -0.15 -11.32 -4.68
C ARG A 16 1.07 -10.45 -4.35
N ASP A 17 0.96 -9.14 -4.56
CA ASP A 17 2.07 -8.22 -4.39
C ASP A 17 2.38 -7.99 -2.91
N LEU A 18 1.37 -7.99 -2.04
CA LEU A 18 1.56 -8.00 -0.59
C LEU A 18 2.30 -9.25 -0.10
N ARG A 19 2.00 -10.44 -0.64
CA ARG A 19 2.77 -11.66 -0.31
C ARG A 19 4.23 -11.55 -0.73
N MET A 20 4.50 -11.01 -1.91
CA MET A 20 5.85 -10.74 -2.39
C MET A 20 6.59 -9.78 -1.44
N ILE A 21 5.96 -8.65 -1.08
CA ILE A 21 6.59 -7.69 -0.17
C ILE A 21 6.77 -8.29 1.22
N ASN A 22 5.82 -9.07 1.74
CA ASN A 22 5.94 -9.75 3.02
C ASN A 22 7.14 -10.71 3.06
N ALA A 23 7.46 -11.37 1.95
CA ALA A 23 8.58 -12.31 1.85
C ALA A 23 9.94 -11.65 1.56
N SER A 24 9.98 -10.34 1.28
CA SER A 24 11.22 -9.62 0.98
C SER A 24 11.91 -9.08 2.24
N ASP A 25 13.08 -8.46 2.07
CA ASP A 25 13.78 -7.73 3.14
C ASP A 25 13.29 -6.28 3.33
N ALA A 26 12.23 -5.87 2.62
CA ALA A 26 11.62 -4.55 2.81
C ALA A 26 11.20 -4.37 4.27
N ALA A 27 11.41 -3.19 4.84
CA ALA A 27 11.03 -2.94 6.22
C ALA A 27 9.53 -2.72 6.33
N TRP A 28 8.98 -1.87 5.45
CA TRP A 28 7.61 -1.39 5.51
C TRP A 28 6.89 -1.60 4.18
N ILE A 29 5.58 -1.37 4.21
CA ILE A 29 4.72 -1.29 3.04
C ILE A 29 4.22 0.15 2.96
N HIS A 30 4.56 0.87 1.89
CA HIS A 30 4.21 2.29 1.74
C HIS A 30 2.84 2.43 1.08
N VAL A 31 1.98 3.26 1.65
CA VAL A 31 0.57 3.42 1.26
C VAL A 31 0.31 4.89 0.97
N ASP A 32 0.09 5.22 -0.30
CA ASP A 32 -0.26 6.57 -0.75
C ASP A 32 -1.78 6.74 -0.89
N ILE A 33 -2.38 7.53 -0.02
CA ILE A 33 -3.79 7.94 -0.08
C ILE A 33 -3.83 9.33 -0.72
N MET A 34 -4.57 9.47 -1.81
CA MET A 34 -4.71 10.72 -2.55
C MET A 34 -6.18 11.06 -2.69
N ASP A 35 -6.57 12.31 -2.46
CA ASP A 35 -7.99 12.73 -2.35
C ASP A 35 -8.54 13.45 -3.59
N GLY A 36 -7.72 13.68 -4.62
CA GLY A 36 -8.12 14.46 -5.80
C GLY A 36 -8.19 15.98 -5.58
N VAL A 37 -7.91 16.47 -4.36
CA VAL A 37 -7.95 17.89 -3.99
C VAL A 37 -6.54 18.41 -3.71
N PHE A 38 -5.78 17.73 -2.85
CA PHE A 38 -4.39 18.06 -2.56
C PHE A 38 -3.47 17.74 -3.76
N VAL A 39 -3.77 16.62 -4.43
CA VAL A 39 -3.14 16.20 -5.70
C VAL A 39 -4.23 15.84 -6.71
N PRO A 40 -3.99 15.97 -8.02
CA PRO A 40 -5.04 15.76 -9.04
C PRO A 40 -5.49 14.30 -9.17
N ASN A 41 -4.68 13.35 -8.68
CA ASN A 41 -4.99 11.93 -8.74
C ASN A 41 -5.80 11.50 -7.52
N LEU A 42 -6.69 10.53 -7.72
CA LEU A 42 -7.39 9.80 -6.66
C LEU A 42 -6.85 8.37 -6.64
N SER A 43 -6.32 7.92 -5.50
CA SER A 43 -5.85 6.54 -5.34
C SER A 43 -6.94 5.67 -4.71
N PHE A 44 -6.94 5.54 -3.39
CA PHE A 44 -7.88 4.77 -2.61
C PHE A 44 -7.90 5.29 -1.16
N GLY A 45 -8.96 4.94 -0.41
CA GLY A 45 -9.15 5.39 0.96
C GLY A 45 -9.03 4.28 2.01
N LEU A 46 -9.54 4.57 3.21
CA LEU A 46 -9.53 3.69 4.38
C LEU A 46 -9.98 2.24 4.10
N PRO A 47 -11.06 1.95 3.33
CA PRO A 47 -11.50 0.56 3.13
C PRO A 47 -10.43 -0.31 2.45
N VAL A 48 -9.67 0.25 1.52
CA VAL A 48 -8.58 -0.46 0.84
C VAL A 48 -7.37 -0.60 1.77
N THR A 49 -7.04 0.44 2.53
CA THR A 49 -5.97 0.40 3.54
C THR A 49 -6.24 -0.65 4.63
N GLU A 50 -7.49 -0.79 5.08
CA GLU A 50 -7.90 -1.85 6.01
C GLU A 50 -7.77 -3.25 5.38
N ALA A 51 -8.16 -3.40 4.11
CA ALA A 51 -7.95 -4.65 3.38
C ALA A 51 -6.46 -5.00 3.29
N ILE A 52 -5.60 -4.05 2.91
CA ILE A 52 -4.14 -4.19 2.90
C ILE A 52 -3.64 -4.62 4.29
N LYS A 53 -4.10 -3.94 5.35
CA LYS A 53 -3.67 -4.22 6.72
C LYS A 53 -3.94 -5.65 7.16
N ARG A 54 -5.04 -6.28 6.71
CA ARG A 54 -5.36 -7.68 7.01
C ARG A 54 -4.37 -8.68 6.42
N HIS A 55 -3.71 -8.34 5.31
CA HIS A 55 -2.73 -9.21 4.65
C HIS A 55 -1.27 -8.79 4.90
N ALA A 56 -1.03 -7.60 5.43
CA ALA A 56 0.30 -7.08 5.75
C ALA A 56 0.90 -7.73 7.00
N LYS A 57 2.12 -8.25 6.90
CA LYS A 57 2.93 -8.71 8.05
C LYS A 57 3.97 -7.68 8.50
N LYS A 58 4.03 -6.55 7.80
CA LYS A 58 4.98 -5.46 8.01
C LYS A 58 4.23 -4.18 8.39
N PRO A 59 4.88 -3.21 9.06
CA PRO A 59 4.29 -1.91 9.32
C PRO A 59 3.81 -1.24 8.03
N LEU A 60 2.68 -0.54 8.11
CA LEU A 60 2.22 0.33 7.04
C LEU A 60 2.78 1.72 7.28
N ASP A 61 3.43 2.26 6.26
CA ASP A 61 3.89 3.63 6.19
C ASP A 61 2.86 4.41 5.37
N VAL A 62 1.98 5.14 6.04
CA VAL A 62 0.82 5.77 5.42
C VAL A 62 1.12 7.24 5.14
N HIS A 63 0.99 7.62 3.88
CA HIS A 63 1.11 8.98 3.37
C HIS A 63 -0.27 9.46 2.90
N LEU A 64 -0.68 10.64 3.39
CA LEU A 64 -1.94 11.31 3.08
C LEU A 64 -1.67 12.54 2.21
#